data_AF-A0A1F6G1S8-F1
#
_entry.id   AF-A0A1F6G1S8-F1
#
_cell.length_a   1.000
_cell.length_b   1.000
_cell.length_c   1.000
_cell.angle_alpha   90.00
_cell.angle_beta   90.00
_cell.angle_gamma   90.00
#
_symmetry.space_group_name_H-M   'P 1'
#
loop_
_entity.id
_entity.type
_entity.pdbx_description
1 polymer ?
#
loop_
_entity_poly.entity_id
_entity_poly.type
_entity_poly.pdbx_seq_one_letter_code
_entity_poly.pdbx_strand_id
1 'polypeptide(L)'
;MKTVMSFKVDKDVRDNARRVAKRIGVPLSMVVNRQLKQFAKDQRIEFGEPLVPNAKTRKELDRSLKDIHNNRKGRLSPLFADTKEMDRYLDSL
;
A
#
# COMPACT_ATOMS: atom_id res chain seq x y z
N MET A 1 28.36 2.28 2.32
CA MET A 1 28.77 2.44 3.73
C MET A 1 27.55 2.32 4.61
N LYS A 2 27.61 1.60 5.74
CA LYS A 2 26.54 1.58 6.75
C LYS A 2 26.90 2.58 7.85
N THR A 3 25.91 3.31 8.35
CA THR A 3 26.10 4.36 9.37
C THR A 3 25.25 4.04 10.60
N VAL A 4 25.74 4.41 11.78
CA VAL A 4 25.00 4.27 13.05
C VAL A 4 24.15 5.52 13.28
N MET A 5 22.90 5.31 13.68
CA MET A 5 21.99 6.37 14.09
C MET A 5 21.51 6.09 15.51
N SER A 6 21.67 7.07 16.40
CA SER A 6 21.24 7.01 17.79
C SER A 6 20.25 8.12 18.09
N PHE A 7 19.11 7.78 18.68
CA PHE A 7 18.10 8.73 19.13
C PHE A 7 17.45 8.23 20.42
N LYS A 8 16.94 9.15 21.24
CA LYS A 8 16.17 8.81 22.43
C LYS A 8 14.72 8.49 22.03
N VAL A 9 14.15 7.47 22.63
CA VAL A 9 12.76 7.05 22.47
C VAL A 9 12.27 6.50 23.79
N ASP A 10 10.99 6.68 24.08
CA ASP A 10 10.38 6.09 25.26
C ASP A 10 10.51 4.57 25.25
N LYS A 11 10.82 4.02 26.42
CA LYS A 11 11.06 2.57 26.58
C LYS A 11 9.85 1.76 26.10
N ASP A 12 8.65 2.18 26.49
CA ASP A 12 7.42 1.47 26.18
C ASP A 12 7.10 1.50 24.69
N VAL A 13 7.36 2.62 24.00
CA VAL A 13 7.21 2.75 22.55
C VAL A 13 8.15 1.78 21.83
N ARG A 14 9.43 1.76 22.21
CA ARG A 14 10.42 0.84 21.64
C ARG A 14 10.03 -0.62 21.85
N ASP A 15 9.64 -0.98 23.08
CA ASP A 15 9.36 -2.36 23.45
C ASP A 15 8.07 -2.86 22.78
N ASN A 16 7.05 -2.01 22.65
CA ASN A 16 5.86 -2.29 21.85
C ASN A 16 6.19 -2.48 20.37
N ALA A 17 6.93 -1.56 19.75
CA ALA A 17 7.32 -1.67 18.35
C ALA A 17 8.14 -2.95 18.08
N ARG A 18 9.04 -3.31 19.00
CA ARG A 18 9.83 -4.55 18.92
C ARG A 18 8.96 -5.80 18.98
N ARG A 19 7.93 -5.80 19.84
CA ARG A 19 6.97 -6.91 19.95
C ARG A 19 6.18 -7.11 18.66
N VAL A 20 5.73 -6.02 18.05
CA VAL A 20 5.00 -6.05 16.76
C VAL A 20 5.89 -6.56 15.64
N ALA A 21 7.13 -6.05 15.52
CA ALA A 21 8.09 -6.51 14.52
C ALA A 21 8.40 -8.01 14.66
N LYS A 22 8.59 -8.49 15.91
CA LYS A 22 8.83 -9.91 16.18
C LYS A 22 7.64 -10.79 15.76
N ARG A 23 6.40 -10.32 15.97
CA ARG A 23 5.19 -11.05 15.59
C ARG A 23 5.10 -11.31 14.08
N ILE A 24 5.62 -10.38 13.26
CA ILE A 24 5.67 -10.50 11.80
C ILE A 24 7.02 -11.06 11.29
N GLY A 25 7.88 -11.57 12.19
CA GLY A 25 9.12 -12.25 11.82
C GLY A 25 10.27 -11.36 11.37
N VAL A 26 10.26 -10.05 11.68
CA VAL A 26 11.31 -9.11 11.24
C VAL A 26 11.98 -8.38 12.42
N PRO A 27 13.26 -8.00 12.32
CA PRO A 27 13.91 -7.18 13.34
C PRO A 27 13.43 -5.72 13.28
N LEU A 28 13.36 -5.05 14.43
CA LEU A 28 12.95 -3.64 14.53
C LEU A 28 13.79 -2.71 13.63
N SER A 29 15.09 -3.00 13.48
CA SER A 29 15.98 -2.24 12.60
C SER A 29 15.57 -2.28 11.12
N MET A 30 14.96 -3.38 10.67
CA MET A 30 14.43 -3.49 9.30
C MET A 30 13.23 -2.58 9.11
N VAL A 31 12.34 -2.49 10.11
CA VAL A 31 11.19 -1.56 10.10
C VAL A 31 11.68 -0.12 10.03
N VAL A 32 12.60 0.28 10.91
CA VAL A 32 13.17 1.65 10.92
C VAL A 32 13.83 1.98 9.58
N ASN A 33 14.67 1.09 9.05
CA ASN A 33 15.32 1.30 7.75
C ASN A 33 14.30 1.40 6.60
N ARG A 34 13.22 0.62 6.61
CA ARG A 34 12.17 0.69 5.58
C ARG A 34 11.44 2.02 5.64
N GLN A 35 11.14 2.52 6.84
CA GLN A 35 10.47 3.81 7.02
C GLN A 35 11.36 4.99 6.62
N LEU A 36 12.66 4.96 6.93
CA LEU A 36 13.59 5.99 6.46
C LEU A 36 13.67 6.02 4.92
N LYS A 37 13.70 4.85 4.27
CA LYS A 37 13.65 4.76 2.80
C LYS A 37 12.35 5.29 2.23
N GLN A 38 11.22 4.99 2.89
CA GLN A 38 9.91 5.46 2.46
C GLN A 38 9.80 6.98 2.59
N PHE A 39 10.22 7.53 3.73
CA PHE A 39 10.28 8.98 3.96
C PHE A 39 11.16 9.70 2.92
N ALA A 40 12.35 9.17 2.63
CA ALA A 40 13.23 9.74 1.61
C ALA A 40 12.62 9.71 0.20
N LYS A 41 11.82 8.67 -0.11
CA LYS A 41 11.13 8.54 -1.39
C LYS A 41 9.93 9.48 -1.51
N ASP A 42 9.10 9.54 -0.48
CA ASP A 42 7.83 10.26 -0.52
C ASP A 42 7.99 11.75 -0.20
N GLN A 43 9.12 12.14 0.41
CA GLN A 43 9.43 13.50 0.85
C GLN A 43 8.36 14.12 1.77
N ARG A 44 7.51 13.28 2.37
CA ARG A 44 6.44 13.66 3.28
C ARG A 44 6.19 12.56 4.32
N ILE A 45 5.62 12.95 5.45
CA ILE A 45 5.11 12.02 6.46
C ILE A 45 3.61 12.24 6.56
N GLU A 46 2.84 11.19 6.29
CA GLU A 46 1.39 11.21 6.49
C GLU A 46 1.06 10.71 7.91
N PHE A 47 0.42 11.57 8.69
CA PHE A 47 -0.17 11.20 9.96
C PHE A 47 -1.68 11.08 9.76
N GLY A 48 -2.21 9.85 9.77
CA GLY A 48 -3.64 9.61 9.56
C GLY A 48 -4.03 8.15 9.77
N GLU A 49 -5.33 7.93 9.96
CA GLU A 49 -5.92 6.60 9.86
C GLU A 49 -5.72 6.11 8.41
N PRO A 50 -5.28 4.84 8.17
CA PRO A 50 -5.13 4.35 6.80
C PRO A 50 -6.42 4.64 6.04
N LEU A 51 -6.31 5.08 4.78
CA LEU A 51 -7.47 5.37 3.94
C LEU A 51 -8.25 4.07 3.69
N VAL A 52 -9.12 3.71 4.62
CA VAL A 52 -10.00 2.55 4.52
C VAL A 52 -11.16 2.97 3.64
N PRO A 53 -11.39 2.27 2.50
CA PRO A 53 -12.55 2.55 1.67
C PRO A 53 -13.83 2.53 2.51
N ASN A 54 -14.66 3.57 2.35
CA ASN A 54 -15.98 3.60 2.96
C ASN A 54 -16.84 2.42 2.48
N ALA A 55 -17.97 2.16 3.15
CA ALA A 55 -18.81 0.98 2.86
C ALA A 55 -19.22 0.89 1.37
N LYS A 56 -19.50 2.03 0.72
CA LYS A 56 -19.86 2.08 -0.70
C LYS A 56 -18.68 1.69 -1.58
N THR A 57 -17.52 2.32 -1.38
CA THR A 57 -16.31 2.03 -2.16
C THR A 57 -15.85 0.58 -1.97
N ARG A 58 -15.91 0.06 -0.74
CA ARG A 58 -15.57 -1.35 -0.46
C ARG A 58 -16.47 -2.31 -1.23
N LYS A 59 -17.79 -2.07 -1.22
CA LYS A 59 -18.76 -2.91 -1.93
C LYS A 59 -18.51 -2.93 -3.45
N GLU A 60 -18.17 -1.79 -4.04
CA GLU A 60 -17.86 -1.71 -5.48
C GLU A 60 -16.54 -2.41 -5.80
N LEU A 61 -15.50 -2.25 -4.97
CA LEU A 61 -14.24 -3.00 -5.13
C LEU A 61 -14.45 -4.51 -5.03
N ASP A 62 -15.22 -4.98 -4.04
CA ASP A 62 -15.53 -6.40 -3.87
C ASP A 62 -16.29 -6.97 -5.08
N ARG A 63 -17.19 -6.17 -5.70
CA ARG A 63 -17.89 -6.55 -6.91
C ARG A 63 -16.93 -6.65 -8.09
N SER A 64 -16.09 -5.64 -8.31
CA SER A 64 -15.10 -5.65 -9.40
C SER A 64 -14.13 -6.81 -9.29
N LEU A 65 -13.65 -7.12 -8.08
CA LEU A 65 -12.78 -8.27 -7.82
C LEU A 65 -13.47 -9.61 -8.17
N LYS A 66 -14.75 -9.76 -7.82
CA LYS A 66 -15.53 -10.95 -8.20
C LYS A 66 -15.74 -11.04 -9.71
N ASP A 67 -15.95 -9.92 -10.38
CA ASP A 67 -16.16 -9.90 -11.84
C ASP A 67 -14.86 -10.25 -12.59
N ILE A 68 -13.70 -9.80 -12.09
CA ILE A 68 -12.37 -10.20 -12.57
C ILE A 68 -12.12 -11.69 -12.32
N HIS A 69 -12.29 -12.16 -11.08
CA HIS A 69 -12.04 -13.56 -10.70
C HIS A 69 -12.87 -14.54 -11.53
N ASN A 70 -14.13 -14.20 -11.80
CA ASN A 70 -15.05 -15.05 -12.56
C ASN A 70 -15.01 -14.80 -14.07
N ASN A 71 -14.08 -13.96 -14.55
CA ASN A 71 -13.93 -13.57 -15.95
C ASN A 71 -15.28 -13.18 -16.61
N ARG A 72 -16.05 -12.31 -15.93
CA ARG A 72 -17.39 -11.92 -16.41
C ARG A 72 -17.29 -11.04 -17.66
N LYS A 73 -17.43 -11.68 -18.82
CA LYS A 73 -17.52 -11.02 -20.13
C LYS A 73 -18.60 -9.92 -20.10
N GLY A 74 -18.27 -8.73 -20.62
CA GLY A 74 -19.16 -7.55 -20.64
C GLY A 74 -19.11 -6.66 -19.38
N ARG A 75 -18.37 -7.06 -18.34
CA ARG A 75 -18.05 -6.20 -17.17
C ARG A 75 -16.59 -5.84 -17.04
N LEU A 76 -15.77 -6.37 -17.94
CA LEU A 76 -14.35 -6.08 -18.06
C LEU A 76 -14.16 -5.28 -19.35
N SER A 77 -13.16 -4.39 -19.36
CA SER A 77 -12.70 -3.79 -20.61
C SER A 77 -12.22 -4.89 -21.57
N PRO A 78 -12.15 -4.61 -22.88
CA PRO A 78 -11.41 -5.47 -23.79
C PRO A 78 -9.92 -5.53 -23.38
N LEU A 79 -9.21 -6.51 -23.93
CA LEU A 79 -7.76 -6.50 -23.91
C LEU A 79 -7.27 -5.43 -24.87
N PHE A 80 -6.34 -4.61 -24.41
CA PHE A 80 -5.71 -3.58 -25.24
C PHE A 80 -4.37 -4.11 -25.76
N ALA A 81 -4.11 -3.92 -27.06
CA ALA A 81 -2.84 -4.25 -27.67
C ALA A 81 -1.75 -3.21 -27.33
N ASP A 82 -2.14 -1.96 -27.11
CA ASP A 82 -1.25 -0.86 -26.75
C ASP A 82 -1.94 0.23 -25.90
N THR A 83 -1.16 1.18 -25.41
CA THR A 83 -1.66 2.28 -24.57
C THR A 83 -2.59 3.22 -25.32
N LYS A 84 -2.42 3.43 -26.64
CA LYS A 84 -3.28 4.32 -27.43
C LYS A 84 -4.68 3.72 -27.64
N GLU A 85 -4.78 2.41 -27.72
CA GLU A 85 -6.06 1.71 -27.75
C GLU A 85 -6.78 1.82 -26.40
N MET A 86 -6.06 1.64 -25.30
CA MET A 86 -6.60 1.85 -23.95
C MET A 86 -7.13 3.27 -23.78
N ASP A 87 -6.34 4.29 -24.13
CA ASP A 87 -6.74 5.70 -23.98
C ASP A 87 -8.03 5.99 -24.79
N ARG A 88 -8.07 5.58 -26.07
CA ARG A 88 -9.27 5.75 -26.92
C ARG A 88 -10.52 5.08 -26.35
N TYR A 89 -10.39 3.89 -25.77
CA TYR A 89 -11.51 3.20 -25.15
C TYR A 89 -11.97 3.93 -23.89
N LEU A 90 -11.05 4.29 -22.99
CA LEU A 90 -11.38 4.93 -21.72
C LEU A 90 -11.96 6.34 -21.91
N ASP A 91 -11.48 7.10 -22.90
CA ASP A 91 -12.02 8.41 -23.26
C ASP A 91 -13.45 8.34 -23.84
N SER A 92 -13.89 7.15 -24.27
CA SER A 92 -15.22 6.92 -24.85
C SER A 92 -16.28 6.41 -23.85
N LEU A 93 -15.88 6.11 -22.60
CA LEU A 93 -16.77 5.64 -21.52
C LEU A 93 -17.48 6.78 -20.81
#